data_AF-A0A536F933-F1
#
_entry.id   AF-A0A536F933-F1
#
_cell.length_a   1.000
_cell.length_b   1.000
_cell.length_c   1.000
_cell.angle_alpha   90.00
_cell.angle_beta   90.00
_cell.angle_gamma   90.00
#
_symmetry.space_group_name_H-M   'P 1'
#
loop_
_entity.id
_entity.type
_entity.pdbx_description
1 polymer ?
#
loop_
_entity_poly.entity_id
_entity_poly.type
_entity_poly.pdbx_seq_one_letter_code
_entity_poly.pdbx_strand_id
1 'polypeptide(L)'
;MGGVKRFSSADADSGRPCHPASSAESKASPGAALALHLALMRPRLSGWRSAVVFAIYAIGISWICWLPLVAAYHQLGSVGSTATPVLLVLGTFGPLLAAVAMVSRTSGLAGLREFLGQALRWRVGIQWYAAALAAPIAIQTTILGIHVLKGGTVPNLFDPSRWLATPVTFILVLLIGGPSGEEFGWRGFLLPRVQPILGMLKASVTIGLVSAVWHLPLFLIPITAQSHVPLGLFVVRTIAFSIISTWLYNGSRRSLLLVLL
;
A
#
# COMPACT_ATOMS: atom_id res chain seq x y z
N MET A 1 22.56 -78.44 -36.63
CA MET A 1 22.36 -77.60 -35.42
C MET A 1 21.16 -78.21 -34.69
N GLY A 2 21.31 -79.21 -33.82
CA GLY A 2 21.74 -79.11 -32.41
C GLY A 2 20.61 -78.48 -31.59
N GLY A 3 19.98 -79.08 -30.58
CA GLY A 3 20.04 -80.38 -29.91
C GLY A 3 18.88 -80.41 -28.90
N VAL A 4 18.38 -81.60 -28.56
CA VAL A 4 17.25 -81.82 -27.62
C VAL A 4 17.77 -81.88 -26.18
N LYS A 5 17.10 -81.24 -25.21
CA LYS A 5 17.01 -81.71 -23.81
C LYS A 5 15.68 -81.33 -23.13
N ARG A 6 15.02 -82.36 -22.57
CA ARG A 6 13.91 -82.33 -21.58
C ARG A 6 14.45 -82.16 -20.14
N PHE A 7 13.53 -81.92 -19.19
CA PHE A 7 13.46 -82.19 -17.73
C PHE A 7 12.91 -80.93 -17.02
N SER A 8 11.70 -80.89 -16.45
CA SER A 8 11.03 -81.61 -15.34
C SER A 8 11.21 -80.95 -13.96
N SER A 9 10.04 -80.65 -13.36
CA SER A 9 9.66 -80.67 -11.92
C SER A 9 10.45 -79.89 -10.87
N ALA A 10 9.70 -78.98 -10.21
CA ALA A 10 9.53 -78.80 -8.77
C ALA A 10 10.76 -78.76 -7.85
N ASP A 11 10.89 -77.65 -7.12
CA ASP A 11 11.26 -77.71 -5.70
C ASP A 11 10.60 -76.56 -4.92
N ALA A 12 10.00 -76.94 -3.81
CA ALA A 12 9.49 -76.07 -2.77
C ALA A 12 10.65 -75.68 -1.84
N ASP A 13 10.74 -74.42 -1.45
CA ASP A 13 11.52 -74.05 -0.27
C ASP A 13 10.71 -73.12 0.64
N SER A 14 10.84 -73.44 1.91
CA SER A 14 10.05 -73.03 3.06
C SER A 14 10.88 -72.13 3.95
N GLY A 15 10.32 -71.04 4.47
CA GLY A 15 10.79 -70.48 5.74
C GLY A 15 10.84 -68.97 5.91
N ARG A 16 9.90 -68.48 6.73
CA ARG A 16 10.07 -67.42 7.76
C ARG A 16 10.02 -65.93 7.35
N PRO A 17 9.65 -65.06 8.32
CA PRO A 17 8.70 -63.97 8.09
C PRO A 17 9.37 -62.59 8.03
N CYS A 18 8.83 -61.70 7.22
CA CYS A 18 9.16 -60.28 7.27
C CYS A 18 7.91 -59.49 7.67
N HIS A 19 7.81 -59.17 8.95
CA HIS A 19 7.08 -58.00 9.40
C HIS A 19 7.66 -56.75 8.71
N PRO A 20 6.87 -55.89 8.05
CA PRO A 20 7.24 -54.51 7.88
C PRO A 20 6.83 -53.74 9.14
N ALA A 21 7.82 -53.05 9.67
CA ALA A 21 7.81 -52.14 10.79
C ALA A 21 6.55 -51.27 10.92
N SER A 22 6.02 -51.28 12.15
CA SER A 22 5.50 -50.12 12.89
C SER A 22 5.70 -48.78 12.17
N SER A 23 4.58 -48.17 11.77
CA SER A 23 4.44 -46.76 11.47
C SER A 23 4.91 -45.91 12.67
N ALA A 24 6.18 -45.54 12.69
CA ALA A 24 6.68 -44.50 13.57
C ALA A 24 6.16 -43.15 13.06
N GLU A 25 4.97 -42.77 13.52
CA GLU A 25 4.57 -41.37 13.55
C GLU A 25 5.60 -40.60 14.37
N SER A 26 6.53 -39.94 13.68
CA SER A 26 7.43 -38.95 14.27
C SER A 26 6.59 -37.78 14.76
N LYS A 27 6.09 -37.85 16.00
CA LYS A 27 5.51 -36.71 16.71
C LYS A 27 6.63 -35.72 16.96
N ALA A 28 6.67 -34.66 16.15
CA ALA A 28 7.58 -33.53 16.35
C ALA A 28 7.51 -33.07 17.81
N SER A 29 8.67 -32.91 18.47
CA SER A 29 8.70 -32.57 19.89
C SER A 29 8.00 -31.21 20.14
N PRO A 30 7.31 -31.03 21.28
CA PRO A 30 6.64 -29.76 21.60
C PRO A 30 7.56 -28.54 21.51
N GLY A 31 8.86 -28.72 21.80
CA GLY A 31 9.88 -27.69 21.69
C GLY A 31 10.22 -27.29 20.24
N ALA A 32 10.22 -28.25 19.30
CA ALA A 32 10.46 -27.98 17.89
C ALA A 32 9.28 -27.22 17.26
N ALA A 33 8.05 -27.58 17.63
CA ALA A 33 6.84 -26.87 17.21
C ALA A 33 6.82 -25.43 17.74
N LEU A 34 7.19 -25.21 19.01
CA LEU A 34 7.28 -23.88 19.60
C LEU A 34 8.39 -23.04 18.98
N ALA A 35 9.58 -23.61 18.75
CA ALA A 35 10.70 -22.91 18.13
C ALA A 35 10.38 -22.50 16.67
N LEU A 36 9.75 -23.39 15.90
CA LEU A 36 9.28 -23.10 14.55
C LEU A 36 8.20 -22.01 14.57
N HIS A 37 7.25 -22.10 15.50
CA HIS A 37 6.21 -21.09 15.67
C HIS A 37 6.80 -19.70 16.00
N LEU A 38 7.77 -19.63 16.92
CA LEU A 38 8.47 -18.39 17.28
C LEU A 38 9.32 -17.84 16.13
N ALA A 39 9.99 -18.71 15.37
CA ALA A 39 10.76 -18.32 14.19
C ALA A 39 9.88 -17.73 13.08
N LEU A 40 8.67 -18.28 12.89
CA LEU A 40 7.66 -17.75 11.95
C LEU A 40 7.00 -16.46 12.46
N MET A 41 6.87 -16.30 13.78
CA MET A 41 6.29 -15.12 14.43
C MET A 41 7.25 -13.92 14.46
N ARG A 42 8.56 -14.12 14.62
CA ARG A 42 9.56 -13.04 14.73
C ARG A 42 9.52 -12.04 13.56
N PRO A 43 9.54 -12.47 12.27
CA PRO A 43 9.44 -11.56 11.13
C PRO A 43 8.08 -10.86 11.03
N ARG A 44 7.00 -11.52 11.46
CA ARG A 44 5.65 -10.94 11.48
C ARG A 44 5.54 -9.83 12.53
N LEU A 45 6.04 -10.08 13.74
CA LEU A 45 6.05 -9.11 14.83
C LEU A 45 6.98 -7.91 14.55
N SER A 46 8.11 -8.12 13.87
CA SER A 46 9.00 -7.01 13.45
C SER A 46 8.37 -6.14 12.36
N GLY A 47 7.64 -6.76 11.42
CA GLY A 47 6.85 -6.06 10.41
C GLY A 47 5.76 -5.19 11.01
N TRP A 48 4.95 -5.75 11.93
CA TRP A 48 3.90 -5.00 12.61
C TRP A 48 4.43 -3.86 13.48
N ARG A 49 5.48 -4.09 14.27
CA ARG A 49 6.12 -3.03 15.07
C ARG A 49 6.61 -1.90 14.18
N SER A 50 7.25 -2.23 13.06
CA SER A 50 7.71 -1.25 12.08
C SER A 50 6.54 -0.47 11.45
N ALA A 51 5.41 -1.12 11.16
CA ALA A 51 4.21 -0.48 10.64
C ALA A 51 3.62 0.54 11.64
N VAL A 52 3.55 0.18 12.93
CA VAL A 52 3.04 1.08 13.98
C VAL A 52 3.97 2.28 14.17
N VAL A 53 5.29 2.04 14.29
CA VAL A 53 6.29 3.13 14.43
C VAL A 53 6.24 4.06 13.22
N PHE A 54 6.11 3.50 12.02
CA PHE A 54 5.93 4.29 10.80
C PHE A 54 4.68 5.16 10.85
N ALA A 55 3.52 4.60 11.22
CA ALA A 55 2.27 5.36 11.28
C ALA A 55 2.36 6.52 12.29
N ILE A 56 2.99 6.29 13.45
CA ILE A 56 3.23 7.33 14.46
C ILE A 56 4.10 8.45 13.88
N TYR A 57 5.21 8.12 13.22
CA TYR A 57 6.08 9.15 12.62
C TYR A 57 5.40 9.88 11.46
N ALA A 58 4.71 9.16 10.58
CA ALA A 58 4.01 9.75 9.44
C ALA A 58 2.94 10.75 9.90
N ILE A 59 2.12 10.36 10.89
CA ILE A 59 1.11 11.23 11.50
C ILE A 59 1.75 12.38 12.25
N GLY A 60 2.74 12.10 13.10
CA GLY A 60 3.40 13.12 13.92
C GLY A 60 4.07 14.21 13.08
N ILE A 61 4.83 13.84 12.04
CA ILE A 61 5.51 14.81 11.16
C ILE A 61 4.48 15.72 10.47
N SER A 62 3.41 15.16 9.93
CA SER A 62 2.37 15.94 9.25
C SER A 62 1.58 16.82 10.19
N TRP A 63 1.24 16.31 11.37
CA TRP A 63 0.48 17.06 12.37
C TRP A 63 1.30 18.20 12.97
N ILE A 64 2.63 18.06 13.11
CA ILE A 64 3.51 19.17 13.49
C ILE A 64 3.40 20.33 12.49
N CYS A 65 3.20 20.05 11.21
CA CYS A 65 2.99 21.10 10.19
C CYS A 65 1.57 21.68 10.22
N TRP A 66 0.55 20.85 10.41
CA TRP A 66 -0.85 21.29 10.28
C TRP A 66 -1.49 21.81 11.56
N LEU A 67 -1.11 21.31 12.74
CA LEU A 67 -1.69 21.77 14.01
C LEU A 67 -1.45 23.28 14.29
N PRO A 68 -0.30 23.88 13.94
CA PRO A 68 -0.14 25.33 14.03
C PRO A 68 -1.15 26.10 13.15
N LEU A 69 -1.50 25.55 11.97
CA LEU A 69 -2.52 26.13 11.10
C LEU A 69 -3.90 26.01 11.74
N VAL A 70 -4.24 24.85 12.29
CA VAL A 70 -5.49 24.65 13.05
C VAL A 70 -5.57 25.67 14.18
N ALA A 71 -4.51 25.80 14.99
CA ALA A 71 -4.46 26.78 16.07
C ALA A 71 -4.67 28.22 15.56
N ALA A 72 -4.02 28.62 14.47
CA ALA A 72 -4.20 29.94 13.88
C ALA A 72 -5.64 30.20 13.39
N TYR A 73 -6.26 29.23 12.72
CA TYR A 73 -7.65 29.36 12.25
C TYR A 73 -8.68 29.39 13.40
N HIS A 74 -8.35 28.80 14.54
CA HIS A 74 -9.15 28.82 15.76
C HIS A 74 -8.75 29.94 16.73
N GLN A 75 -8.00 30.95 16.28
CA GLN A 75 -7.62 32.14 17.05
C GLN A 75 -6.71 31.85 18.27
N LEU A 76 -6.01 30.71 18.26
CA LEU A 76 -5.05 30.27 19.30
C LEU A 76 -3.58 30.54 18.91
N GLY A 77 -3.34 31.59 18.13
CA GLY A 77 -2.02 31.98 17.62
C GLY A 77 -2.12 32.62 16.24
N SER A 78 -0.98 32.90 15.62
CA SER A 78 -0.93 33.40 14.25
C SER A 78 0.15 32.68 13.44
N VAL A 79 -0.18 32.38 12.19
CA VAL A 79 0.76 31.88 11.19
C VAL A 79 0.74 32.87 10.04
N GLY A 80 1.94 33.27 9.57
CA GLY A 80 2.05 34.20 8.45
C GLY A 80 1.40 33.66 7.18
N SER A 81 0.87 34.56 6.35
CA SER A 81 0.24 34.21 5.06
C SER A 81 1.19 33.45 4.13
N THR A 82 2.49 33.74 4.17
CA THR A 82 3.53 33.05 3.41
C THR A 82 3.86 31.66 3.96
N ALA A 83 3.75 31.46 5.28
CA ALA A 83 4.05 30.18 5.92
C ALA A 83 2.90 29.17 5.76
N THR A 84 1.66 29.65 5.63
CA THR A 84 0.46 28.80 5.48
C THR A 84 0.54 27.78 4.34
N PRO A 85 0.78 28.18 3.07
CA PRO A 85 0.88 27.22 1.97
C PRO A 85 2.08 26.29 2.12
N VAL A 86 3.20 26.77 2.71
CA VAL A 86 4.40 25.96 2.96
C VAL A 86 4.10 24.85 3.96
N LEU A 87 3.46 25.17 5.08
CA LEU A 87 3.09 24.18 6.10
C LEU A 87 2.07 23.17 5.60
N LEU A 88 1.11 23.60 4.78
CA LEU A 88 0.17 22.69 4.13
C LEU A 88 0.90 21.65 3.28
N VAL A 89 1.80 22.10 2.40
CA VAL A 89 2.58 21.23 1.52
C VAL A 89 3.56 20.37 2.30
N LEU A 90 4.32 20.92 3.24
CA LEU A 90 5.28 20.12 4.02
C LEU A 90 4.60 18.98 4.79
N GLY A 91 3.39 19.24 5.30
CA GLY A 91 2.63 18.21 5.98
C GLY A 91 2.26 17.03 5.06
N THR A 92 2.10 17.21 3.74
CA THR A 92 1.79 16.09 2.84
C THR A 92 2.95 15.10 2.69
N PHE A 93 4.18 15.52 2.99
CA PHE A 93 5.38 14.68 2.88
C PHE A 93 5.69 13.86 4.14
N GLY A 94 4.90 13.98 5.22
CA GLY A 94 5.15 13.23 6.45
C GLY A 94 5.29 11.71 6.27
N PRO A 95 4.44 11.03 5.48
CA PRO A 95 4.60 9.59 5.19
C PRO A 95 5.91 9.26 4.46
N LEU A 96 6.29 10.05 3.44
CA LEU A 96 7.57 9.87 2.74
C LEU A 96 8.76 10.08 3.69
N LEU A 97 8.75 11.17 4.47
CA LEU A 97 9.83 11.48 5.40
C LEU A 97 9.98 10.40 6.48
N ALA A 98 8.87 9.90 7.02
CA ALA A 98 8.87 8.78 7.96
C ALA A 98 9.46 7.51 7.32
N ALA A 99 9.05 7.16 6.09
CA ALA A 99 9.58 6.01 5.37
C ALA A 99 11.08 6.13 5.12
N VAL A 100 11.54 7.27 4.60
CA VAL A 100 12.95 7.54 4.33
C VAL A 100 13.78 7.45 5.62
N ALA A 101 13.30 8.04 6.71
CA ALA A 101 13.98 8.04 8.00
C ALA A 101 14.06 6.64 8.64
N MET A 102 13.10 5.76 8.37
CA MET A 102 13.14 4.37 8.84
C MET A 102 14.02 3.51 7.94
N VAL A 103 13.88 3.60 6.61
CA VAL A 103 14.67 2.82 5.65
C VAL A 103 16.16 3.15 5.77
N SER A 104 16.52 4.43 5.90
CA SER A 104 17.92 4.85 6.05
C SER A 104 18.57 4.27 7.31
N ARG A 105 17.83 4.22 8.43
CA ARG A 105 18.32 3.66 9.69
C ARG A 105 18.42 2.14 9.69
N THR A 106 17.51 1.43 9.01
CA THR A 106 17.50 -0.04 9.02
C THR A 106 18.33 -0.68 7.92
N SER A 107 18.44 -0.01 6.76
CA SER A 107 18.92 -0.62 5.52
C SER A 107 19.95 0.25 4.78
N GLY A 108 20.31 1.41 5.35
CA GLY A 108 21.32 2.31 4.80
C GLY A 108 20.99 2.85 3.40
N LEU A 109 22.03 3.27 2.69
CA LEU A 109 21.90 3.89 1.37
C LEU A 109 21.38 2.92 0.29
N ALA A 110 21.77 1.64 0.37
CA ALA A 110 21.33 0.62 -0.57
C ALA A 110 19.81 0.39 -0.47
N GLY A 111 19.29 0.26 0.76
CA GLY A 111 17.84 0.13 0.98
C GLY A 111 17.07 1.38 0.54
N LEU A 112 17.63 2.58 0.73
CA LEU A 112 17.00 3.82 0.27
C LEU A 112 16.93 3.89 -1.26
N ARG A 113 17.99 3.48 -1.96
CA ARG A 113 18.00 3.42 -3.43
C ARG A 113 16.96 2.44 -3.95
N GLU A 114 16.81 1.27 -3.33
CA GLU A 114 15.78 0.31 -3.69
C GLU A 114 14.37 0.86 -3.42
N PHE A 115 14.18 1.49 -2.27
CA PHE A 115 12.92 2.11 -1.87
C PHE A 115 12.47 3.18 -2.87
N LEU A 116 13.35 4.13 -3.21
CA LEU A 116 13.06 5.18 -4.18
C LEU A 116 12.93 4.64 -5.62
N GLY A 117 13.70 3.59 -5.94
CA GLY A 117 13.66 2.91 -7.23
C GLY A 117 12.30 2.27 -7.56
N GLN A 118 11.40 2.12 -6.59
CA GLN A 118 10.03 1.66 -6.84
C GLN A 118 9.24 2.57 -7.79
N ALA A 119 9.50 3.88 -7.79
CA ALA A 119 8.89 4.83 -8.72
C ALA A 119 9.52 4.82 -10.11
N LEU A 120 10.62 4.08 -10.30
CA LEU A 120 11.29 3.92 -11.60
C LEU A 120 10.97 2.56 -12.24
N ARG A 121 10.02 1.80 -11.69
CA ARG A 121 9.60 0.49 -12.22
C ARG A 121 8.57 0.67 -13.34
N TRP A 122 9.02 1.03 -14.53
CA TRP A 122 8.17 1.25 -15.71
C TRP A 122 7.96 0.00 -16.58
N ARG A 123 8.79 -1.04 -16.43
CA ARG A 123 8.67 -2.29 -17.21
C ARG A 123 7.57 -3.20 -16.66
N VAL A 124 6.32 -2.77 -16.82
CA VAL A 124 5.10 -3.49 -16.41
C VAL A 124 4.21 -3.75 -17.61
N GLY A 125 3.30 -4.72 -17.49
CA GLY A 125 2.37 -5.06 -18.59
C GLY A 125 1.44 -3.89 -18.92
N ILE A 126 1.13 -3.70 -20.20
CA ILE A 126 0.32 -2.58 -20.71
C ILE A 126 -1.07 -2.51 -20.06
N GLN A 127 -1.63 -3.66 -19.66
CA GLN A 127 -2.90 -3.73 -18.95
C GLN A 127 -2.93 -2.91 -17.65
N TRP A 128 -1.78 -2.73 -16.99
CA TRP A 128 -1.69 -1.96 -15.75
C TRP A 128 -1.63 -0.46 -16.01
N TYR A 129 -1.03 -0.02 -17.13
CA TYR A 129 -1.13 1.36 -17.59
C TYR A 129 -2.55 1.71 -17.98
N ALA A 130 -3.21 0.82 -18.73
CA ALA A 130 -4.61 1.00 -19.09
C ALA A 130 -5.49 1.08 -17.83
N ALA A 131 -5.26 0.21 -16.84
CA ALA A 131 -5.99 0.25 -15.57
C ALA A 131 -5.71 1.53 -14.76
N ALA A 132 -4.46 1.97 -14.69
CA ALA A 132 -4.07 3.20 -14.00
C ALA A 132 -4.75 4.44 -14.59
N LEU A 133 -4.89 4.51 -15.92
CA LEU A 133 -5.56 5.63 -16.59
C LEU A 133 -7.09 5.48 -16.58
N ALA A 134 -7.61 4.27 -16.79
CA ALA A 134 -9.04 4.04 -16.89
C ALA A 134 -9.76 4.17 -15.54
N ALA A 135 -9.13 3.77 -14.43
CA ALA A 135 -9.79 3.81 -13.12
C ALA A 135 -10.14 5.24 -12.66
N PRO A 136 -9.23 6.24 -12.68
CA PRO A 136 -9.56 7.63 -12.37
C PRO A 136 -10.63 8.19 -13.32
N ILE A 137 -10.53 7.90 -14.62
CA ILE A 137 -11.52 8.35 -15.61
C ILE A 137 -12.90 7.79 -15.27
N ALA A 138 -13.01 6.48 -15.03
CA ALA A 138 -14.27 5.81 -14.70
C ALA A 138 -14.88 6.36 -13.40
N ILE A 139 -14.05 6.61 -12.37
CA ILE A 139 -14.50 7.20 -11.11
C ILE A 139 -15.04 8.62 -11.36
N GLN A 140 -14.30 9.46 -12.08
CA GLN A 140 -14.69 10.85 -12.31
C GLN A 140 -15.92 10.97 -13.21
N THR A 141 -16.05 10.14 -14.24
CA THR A 141 -17.25 10.09 -15.08
C THR A 141 -18.46 9.60 -14.31
N THR A 142 -18.29 8.63 -13.40
CA THR A 142 -19.37 8.17 -12.51
C THR A 142 -19.82 9.29 -11.57
N ILE A 143 -18.88 10.01 -10.94
CA ILE A 143 -19.18 11.16 -10.06
C ILE A 143 -19.90 12.25 -10.85
N LEU A 144 -19.42 12.61 -12.04
CA LEU A 144 -20.07 13.59 -12.91
C LEU A 144 -21.47 13.14 -13.32
N GLY A 145 -21.66 11.87 -13.67
CA GLY A 145 -22.97 11.31 -14.00
C GLY A 145 -23.95 11.44 -12.84
N ILE A 146 -23.54 11.08 -11.62
CA ILE A 146 -24.36 11.27 -10.42
C ILE A 146 -24.65 12.75 -10.16
N HIS A 147 -23.68 13.65 -10.37
CA HIS A 147 -23.88 15.09 -10.22
C HIS A 147 -24.94 15.62 -11.18
N VAL A 148 -24.86 15.24 -12.45
CA VAL A 148 -25.85 15.62 -13.48
C VAL A 148 -27.23 15.05 -13.17
N LEU A 149 -27.32 13.78 -12.75
CA LEU A 149 -28.59 13.16 -12.34
C LEU A 149 -29.24 13.87 -11.14
N LYS A 150 -28.44 14.53 -10.30
CA LYS A 150 -28.93 15.36 -9.18
C LYS A 150 -29.24 16.81 -9.57
N GLY A 151 -29.27 17.12 -10.87
CA GLY A 151 -29.55 18.48 -11.39
C GLY A 151 -28.32 19.38 -11.54
N GLY A 152 -27.12 18.83 -11.39
CA GLY A 152 -25.86 19.53 -11.65
C GLY A 152 -25.62 19.76 -13.14
N THR A 153 -24.72 20.68 -13.46
CA THR A 153 -24.34 20.99 -14.84
C THR A 153 -23.07 20.26 -15.26
N VAL A 154 -22.91 20.03 -16.56
CA VAL A 154 -21.65 19.52 -17.10
C VAL A 154 -20.63 20.67 -17.21
N PRO A 155 -19.36 20.44 -16.84
CA PRO A 155 -18.30 21.39 -17.11
C PRO A 155 -18.20 21.68 -18.61
N ASN A 156 -17.95 22.92 -19.01
CA ASN A 156 -17.68 23.24 -20.41
C ASN A 156 -16.39 22.54 -20.86
N LEU A 157 -16.53 21.53 -21.73
CA LEU A 157 -15.43 20.74 -22.28
C LEU A 157 -14.74 21.41 -23.47
N PHE A 158 -15.33 22.47 -24.02
CA PHE A 158 -14.82 23.19 -25.19
C PHE A 158 -13.99 24.41 -24.84
N ASP A 159 -13.76 24.67 -23.56
CA ASP A 159 -12.88 25.73 -23.08
C ASP A 159 -11.40 25.31 -23.21
N PRO A 160 -10.62 25.88 -24.16
CA PRO A 160 -9.24 25.46 -24.41
C PRO A 160 -8.32 25.70 -23.23
N SER A 161 -8.64 26.67 -22.37
CA SER A 161 -7.83 27.04 -21.20
C SER A 161 -7.73 25.89 -20.19
N ARG A 162 -8.79 25.07 -20.07
CA ARG A 162 -8.83 23.90 -19.18
C ARG A 162 -7.91 22.79 -19.66
N TRP A 163 -7.88 22.55 -20.96
CA TRP A 163 -7.01 21.55 -21.56
C TRP A 163 -5.55 21.93 -21.47
N LEU A 164 -5.23 23.23 -21.60
CA LEU A 164 -3.86 23.74 -21.45
C LEU A 164 -3.36 23.68 -20.00
N ALA A 165 -4.24 23.93 -19.02
CA ALA A 165 -3.91 23.90 -17.60
C ALA A 165 -3.77 22.47 -17.05
N THR A 166 -4.47 21.49 -17.65
CA THR A 166 -4.56 20.11 -17.11
C THR A 166 -3.19 19.43 -16.92
N PRO A 167 -2.26 19.43 -17.89
CA PRO A 167 -0.95 18.82 -17.69
C PRO A 167 -0.15 19.49 -16.56
N VAL A 168 -0.23 20.81 -16.46
CA VAL A 168 0.47 21.59 -15.42
C VAL A 168 -0.12 21.27 -14.05
N THR A 169 -1.45 21.30 -13.91
CA THR A 169 -2.14 20.95 -12.66
C THR A 169 -1.88 19.50 -12.27
N PHE A 170 -1.86 18.57 -13.23
CA PHE A 170 -1.53 17.17 -12.96
C PHE A 170 -0.12 17.02 -12.38
N ILE A 171 0.89 17.63 -13.00
CA ILE A 171 2.27 17.58 -12.52
C ILE A 171 2.39 18.24 -11.14
N LEU A 172 1.76 19.39 -10.93
CA LEU A 172 1.78 20.07 -9.64
C LEU A 172 1.11 19.23 -8.54
N VAL A 173 -0.04 18.63 -8.82
CA VAL A 173 -0.73 17.75 -7.86
C VAL A 173 0.12 16.52 -7.59
N LEU A 174 0.67 15.88 -8.62
CA LEU A 174 1.52 14.70 -8.48
C LEU A 174 2.73 14.96 -7.59
N LEU A 175 3.45 16.06 -7.83
CA LEU A 175 4.70 16.38 -7.16
C LEU A 175 4.51 17.07 -5.80
N ILE A 176 3.50 17.92 -5.67
CA ILE A 176 3.34 18.84 -4.52
C ILE A 176 2.00 18.62 -3.81
N GLY A 177 0.98 18.12 -4.52
CA GLY A 177 -0.39 17.96 -4.02
C GLY A 177 -0.67 16.68 -3.23
N GLY A 178 0.35 15.89 -2.86
CA GLY A 178 0.16 14.75 -1.95
C GLY A 178 0.60 13.38 -2.48
N PRO A 179 0.20 12.91 -3.68
CA PRO A 179 0.43 11.54 -4.13
C PRO A 179 1.88 11.05 -3.99
N SER A 180 2.87 11.83 -4.44
CA SER A 180 4.27 11.44 -4.29
C SER A 180 4.76 11.45 -2.83
N GLY A 181 4.28 12.35 -1.98
CA GLY A 181 4.60 12.36 -0.54
C GLY A 181 3.90 11.25 0.24
N GLU A 182 2.73 10.82 -0.21
CA GLU A 182 1.86 9.86 0.47
C GLU A 182 2.14 8.42 0.05
N GLU A 183 2.16 8.14 -1.25
CA GLU A 183 2.14 6.77 -1.79
C GLU A 183 3.44 6.01 -1.52
N PHE A 184 4.57 6.70 -1.46
CA PHE A 184 5.83 6.11 -1.01
C PHE A 184 5.75 5.61 0.43
N GLY A 185 5.07 6.34 1.31
CA GLY A 185 4.83 5.90 2.68
C GLY A 185 3.81 4.76 2.74
N TRP A 186 2.63 4.98 2.16
CA TRP A 186 1.51 4.03 2.27
C TRP A 186 1.74 2.73 1.51
N ARG A 187 2.06 2.79 0.22
CA ARG A 187 2.23 1.61 -0.64
C ARG A 187 3.69 1.18 -0.69
N GLY A 188 4.62 2.13 -0.68
CA GLY A 188 6.05 1.83 -0.75
C GLY A 188 6.67 1.29 0.54
N PHE A 189 6.12 1.64 1.72
CA PHE A 189 6.68 1.25 3.02
C PHE A 189 5.69 0.45 3.89
N LEU A 190 4.48 0.97 4.11
CA LEU A 190 3.53 0.39 5.06
C LEU A 190 2.90 -0.90 4.53
N LEU A 191 2.40 -0.88 3.28
CA LEU A 191 1.74 -2.03 2.65
C LEU A 191 2.58 -3.33 2.67
N PRO A 192 3.87 -3.34 2.29
CA PRO A 192 4.69 -4.55 2.35
C PRO A 192 4.87 -5.14 3.75
N ARG A 193 4.66 -4.34 4.81
CA ARG A 193 4.77 -4.78 6.22
C ARG A 193 3.47 -5.31 6.78
N VAL A 194 2.34 -4.74 6.41
CA VAL A 194 1.01 -5.15 6.93
C VAL A 194 0.32 -6.20 6.07
N GLN A 195 0.51 -6.18 4.74
CA GLN A 195 -0.16 -7.10 3.82
C GLN A 195 0.18 -8.58 4.05
N PRO A 196 1.44 -8.98 4.35
CA PRO A 196 1.75 -10.39 4.65
C PRO A 196 1.06 -10.93 5.91
N ILE A 197 0.56 -10.06 6.79
CA ILE A 197 -0.07 -10.41 8.06
C ILE A 197 -1.59 -10.39 7.91
N LEU A 198 -2.13 -9.35 7.28
CA LEU A 198 -3.58 -9.11 7.20
C LEU A 198 -4.22 -9.64 5.91
N GLY A 199 -3.42 -9.95 4.88
CA GLY A 199 -3.90 -10.15 3.52
C GLY A 199 -4.23 -8.82 2.84
N MET A 200 -4.56 -8.87 1.55
CA MET A 200 -4.74 -7.68 0.71
C MET A 200 -5.86 -6.76 1.21
N LEU A 201 -7.09 -7.26 1.32
CA LEU A 201 -8.25 -6.43 1.64
C LEU A 201 -8.13 -5.74 3.01
N LYS A 202 -7.81 -6.51 4.06
CA LYS A 202 -7.67 -5.96 5.41
C LYS A 202 -6.51 -4.98 5.49
N ALA A 203 -5.38 -5.25 4.82
CA ALA A 203 -4.27 -4.29 4.76
C ALA A 203 -4.68 -2.97 4.09
N SER A 204 -5.40 -3.02 2.97
CA SER A 204 -5.91 -1.82 2.31
C SER A 204 -6.88 -1.04 3.19
N VAL A 205 -7.81 -1.72 3.88
CA VAL A 205 -8.72 -1.07 4.83
C VAL A 205 -7.94 -0.41 5.97
N THR A 206 -6.96 -1.11 6.56
CA THR A 206 -6.11 -0.55 7.62
C THR A 206 -5.35 0.68 7.14
N ILE A 207 -4.73 0.64 5.97
CA ILE A 207 -4.00 1.78 5.41
C ILE A 207 -4.95 2.94 5.10
N GLY A 208 -6.13 2.66 4.55
CA GLY A 208 -7.17 3.67 4.32
C GLY A 208 -7.62 4.37 5.59
N LEU A 209 -7.80 3.63 6.68
CA LEU A 209 -8.13 4.20 8.00
C LEU A 209 -6.98 5.03 8.59
N VAL A 210 -5.74 4.52 8.51
CA VAL A 210 -4.56 5.27 8.96
C VAL A 210 -4.40 6.57 8.17
N SER A 211 -4.62 6.52 6.86
CA SER A 211 -4.63 7.70 6.00
C SER A 211 -5.79 8.65 6.36
N ALA A 212 -6.98 8.15 6.70
CA ALA A 212 -8.07 9.01 7.14
C ALA A 212 -7.76 9.74 8.46
N VAL A 213 -7.15 9.05 9.43
CA VAL A 213 -6.67 9.67 10.68
C VAL A 213 -5.60 10.72 10.40
N TRP A 214 -4.66 10.41 9.51
CA TRP A 214 -3.62 11.34 9.08
C TRP A 214 -4.21 12.68 8.60
N HIS A 215 -5.30 12.65 7.81
CA HIS A 215 -5.97 13.83 7.27
C HIS A 215 -6.77 14.68 8.29
N LEU A 216 -7.00 14.22 9.52
CA LEU A 216 -7.92 14.88 10.46
C LEU A 216 -7.66 16.38 10.69
N PRO A 217 -6.42 16.87 10.84
CA PRO A 217 -6.18 18.31 11.02
C PRO A 217 -6.70 19.15 9.85
N LEU A 218 -6.67 18.63 8.62
CA LEU A 218 -7.13 19.37 7.44
C LEU A 218 -8.62 19.68 7.52
N PHE A 219 -9.44 18.82 8.14
CA PHE A 219 -10.86 19.10 8.36
C PHE A 219 -11.11 20.34 9.23
N LEU A 220 -10.13 20.71 10.06
CA LEU A 220 -10.19 21.87 10.95
C LEU A 220 -9.54 23.13 10.32
N ILE A 221 -9.10 23.04 9.06
CA ILE A 221 -8.50 24.15 8.32
C ILE A 221 -9.46 24.54 7.17
N PRO A 222 -10.22 25.65 7.30
CA PRO A 222 -11.30 26.02 6.37
C PRO A 222 -10.89 26.24 4.91
N ILE A 223 -9.61 26.47 4.63
CA ILE A 223 -9.11 26.68 3.25
C ILE A 223 -8.81 25.36 2.52
N THR A 224 -8.95 24.22 3.18
CA THR A 224 -8.65 22.91 2.59
C THR A 224 -9.90 22.27 2.00
N ALA A 225 -9.73 21.45 0.96
CA ALA A 225 -10.83 20.71 0.34
C ALA A 225 -11.52 19.75 1.31
N GLN A 226 -10.77 19.21 2.28
CA GLN A 226 -11.23 18.25 3.28
C GLN A 226 -12.30 18.87 4.19
N SER A 227 -12.16 20.16 4.55
CA SER A 227 -13.11 20.87 5.40
C SER A 227 -14.53 20.99 4.81
N HIS A 228 -14.68 20.77 3.49
CA HIS A 228 -15.95 20.84 2.77
C HIS A 228 -16.55 19.47 2.41
N VAL A 229 -15.94 18.37 2.85
CA VAL A 229 -16.41 17.01 2.57
C VAL A 229 -16.90 16.36 3.86
N PRO A 230 -18.05 15.67 3.88
CA PRO A 230 -18.48 14.90 5.05
C PRO A 230 -17.44 13.83 5.41
N LEU A 231 -17.02 13.79 6.69
CA LEU A 231 -15.96 12.90 7.17
C LEU A 231 -16.22 11.42 6.83
N GLY A 232 -17.46 10.94 6.99
CA GLY A 232 -17.84 9.56 6.66
C GLY A 232 -17.62 9.22 5.18
N LEU A 233 -17.99 10.13 4.27
CA LEU A 233 -17.74 9.96 2.83
C LEU A 233 -16.25 10.00 2.51
N PHE A 234 -15.50 10.86 3.19
CA PHE A 234 -14.05 10.92 3.05
C PHE A 234 -13.39 9.59 3.46
N VAL A 235 -13.75 9.02 4.62
CA VAL A 235 -13.22 7.73 5.09
C VAL A 235 -13.51 6.62 4.07
N VAL A 236 -14.74 6.53 3.56
CA VAL A 236 -15.12 5.54 2.54
C VAL A 236 -14.28 5.73 1.27
N ARG A 237 -14.14 6.98 0.80
CA ARG A 237 -13.32 7.32 -0.38
C ARG A 237 -11.87 6.90 -0.17
N THR A 238 -11.28 7.18 0.98
CA THR A 238 -9.87 6.87 1.28
C THR A 238 -9.63 5.37 1.37
N ILE A 239 -10.57 4.60 1.94
CA ILE A 239 -10.50 3.13 1.94
C ILE A 239 -10.61 2.58 0.52
N ALA A 240 -11.59 3.06 -0.26
CA ALA A 240 -11.76 2.62 -1.65
C ALA A 240 -10.52 2.90 -2.50
N PHE A 241 -9.95 4.11 -2.36
CA PHE A 241 -8.70 4.49 -3.02
C PHE A 241 -7.54 3.57 -2.59
N SER A 242 -7.41 3.29 -1.29
CA SER A 242 -6.38 2.38 -0.78
C SER A 242 -6.49 0.97 -1.37
N ILE A 243 -7.71 0.44 -1.52
CA ILE A 243 -7.95 -0.87 -2.15
C ILE A 243 -7.50 -0.86 -3.62
N ILE A 244 -7.93 0.14 -4.40
CA ILE A 244 -7.59 0.28 -5.82
C ILE A 244 -6.09 0.42 -6.00
N SER A 245 -5.45 1.30 -5.25
CA SER A 245 -4.00 1.48 -5.31
C SER A 245 -3.23 0.24 -4.87
N THR A 246 -3.72 -0.50 -3.87
CA THR A 246 -3.11 -1.78 -3.44
C THR A 246 -3.20 -2.81 -4.57
N TRP A 247 -4.34 -2.90 -5.24
CA TRP A 247 -4.53 -3.79 -6.39
C TRP A 247 -3.56 -3.44 -7.54
N LEU A 248 -3.49 -2.17 -7.89
CA LEU A 248 -2.62 -1.66 -8.94
C LEU A 248 -1.14 -1.87 -8.60
N TYR A 249 -0.74 -1.59 -7.36
CA TYR A 249 0.62 -1.80 -6.87
C TYR A 249 1.03 -3.28 -6.92
N ASN A 250 0.17 -4.18 -6.44
CA ASN A 250 0.46 -5.62 -6.44
C ASN A 250 0.52 -6.18 -7.87
N GLY A 251 -0.41 -5.76 -8.73
CA GLY A 251 -0.47 -6.17 -10.14
C GLY A 251 0.70 -5.69 -10.98
N SER A 252 1.19 -4.47 -10.72
CA SER A 252 2.29 -3.82 -11.44
C SER A 252 3.68 -4.20 -10.91
N ARG A 253 3.83 -5.36 -10.26
CA ARG A 253 5.10 -5.81 -9.64
C ARG A 253 5.68 -4.78 -8.65
N ARG A 254 4.82 -4.18 -7.82
CA ARG A 254 5.18 -3.18 -6.82
C ARG A 254 5.75 -1.90 -7.43
N SER A 255 5.14 -1.44 -8.53
CA SER A 255 5.52 -0.18 -9.14
C SER A 255 4.73 0.96 -8.50
N LEU A 256 5.44 1.91 -7.88
CA LEU A 256 4.82 3.14 -7.41
C LEU A 256 4.48 4.09 -8.57
N LEU A 257 5.20 4.00 -9.69
CA LEU A 257 4.92 4.83 -10.87
C LEU A 257 3.46 4.70 -11.31
N LEU A 258 2.94 3.47 -11.31
CA LEU A 258 1.58 3.20 -11.77
C LEU A 258 0.53 3.64 -10.75
N VAL A 259 0.85 3.62 -9.47
CA VAL A 259 -0.05 4.13 -8.42
C VAL A 259 -0.11 5.66 -8.44
N LEU A 260 0.98 6.29 -8.88
CA LEU A 260 1.12 7.73 -9.01
C LEU A 260 0.52 8.29 -10.32
N LEU A 261 0.33 7.44 -11.33
CA LEU A 261 -0.28 7.78 -12.62
C LEU A 261 -1.81 7.85 -12.50
#